data_AF-A0A954N9W6-F1
#
_entry.id   AF-A0A954N9W6-F1
#
_cell.length_a   1.000
_cell.length_b   1.000
_cell.length_c   1.000
_cell.angle_alpha   90.00
_cell.angle_beta   90.00
_cell.angle_gamma   90.00
#
_symmetry.space_group_name_H-M   'P 1'
#
loop_
_entity.id
_entity.type
_entity.pdbx_description
1 polymer ?
#
loop_
_entity_poly.entity_id
_entity_poly.type
_entity_poly.pdbx_seq_one_letter_code
_entity_poly.pdbx_strand_id
1 'polypeptide(L)'
;VDGECTYDAWWEAVRAGRVVVTNGPLIRPNVDGHPPGHTFHGSAGEPLELEVGLTLTTRDALRYVEIVKNGKVVVSERVDEWAKKNGRFPPLTFDESGWFLVRVIADVDKTFRFASTGPYYVEIGDKPERISRESAQFFLDWIDERATMIKLDDVDQQAEVMQHIDAARQFWQDRLERANAE
;
A
#
# COMPACT_ATOMS: atom_id res chain seq x y z
N VAL A 1 1.89 -6.77 17.91
CA VAL A 1 3.32 -6.42 18.07
C VAL A 1 3.79 -7.30 19.19
N ASP A 2 4.76 -8.16 18.93
CA ASP A 2 5.33 -9.01 19.97
C ASP A 2 6.33 -8.20 20.79
N GLY A 3 6.42 -8.48 22.09
CA GLY A 3 7.25 -7.73 23.03
C GLY A 3 6.47 -6.72 23.88
N GLU A 4 7.21 -5.91 24.64
CA GLU A 4 6.63 -4.91 25.52
C GLU A 4 5.99 -3.76 24.75
N CYS A 5 4.83 -3.29 25.24
CA CYS A 5 4.13 -2.15 24.66
C CYS A 5 4.84 -0.85 25.06
N THR A 6 5.82 -0.43 24.27
CA THR A 6 6.55 0.83 24.46
C THR A 6 6.27 1.83 23.33
N TYR A 7 6.49 3.11 23.60
CA TYR A 7 6.35 4.18 22.61
C TYR A 7 7.23 3.93 21.38
N ASP A 8 8.50 3.59 21.59
CA ASP A 8 9.45 3.33 20.52
C ASP A 8 9.05 2.09 19.72
N ALA A 9 8.66 1.00 20.38
CA ALA A 9 8.22 -0.22 19.70
C ALA A 9 6.97 0.03 18.83
N TRP A 10 6.07 0.91 19.28
CA TRP A 10 4.91 1.31 18.49
C TRP A 10 5.33 2.07 17.22
N TRP A 11 6.22 3.06 17.33
CA TRP A 11 6.70 3.83 16.17
C TRP A 11 7.52 2.99 15.19
N GLU A 12 8.34 2.07 15.68
CA GLU A 12 9.07 1.14 14.82
C GLU A 12 8.13 0.21 14.06
N ALA A 13 7.03 -0.24 14.67
CA ALA A 13 6.02 -1.01 13.97
C ALA A 13 5.33 -0.20 12.86
N VAL A 14 5.05 1.09 13.11
CA VAL A 14 4.49 2.00 12.10
C VAL A 14 5.48 2.24 10.97
N ARG A 15 6.75 2.52 11.26
CA ARG A 15 7.82 2.67 10.25
C ARG A 15 8.00 1.41 9.41
N ALA A 16 7.91 0.25 10.04
CA ALA A 16 7.98 -1.04 9.35
C ALA A 16 6.70 -1.39 8.58
N GLY A 17 5.73 -0.49 8.44
CA GLY A 17 4.53 -0.71 7.64
C GLY A 17 3.53 -1.70 8.23
N ARG A 18 3.65 -2.06 9.52
CA ARG A 18 2.77 -3.03 10.23
C ARG A 18 1.44 -2.38 10.61
N VAL A 19 0.72 -1.88 9.61
CA VAL A 19 -0.44 -1.02 9.76
C VAL A 19 -1.67 -1.60 9.07
N VAL A 20 -2.83 -1.26 9.63
CA VAL A 20 -4.14 -1.44 9.03
C VAL A 20 -4.90 -0.14 9.24
N VAL A 21 -5.58 0.35 8.20
CA VAL A 21 -6.45 1.53 8.26
C VAL A 21 -7.87 1.06 8.06
N THR A 22 -8.79 1.51 8.92
CA THR A 22 -10.20 1.12 8.84
C THR A 22 -11.13 2.18 9.41
N ASN A 23 -12.32 2.30 8.82
CA ASN A 23 -13.46 3.02 9.36
C ASN A 23 -14.73 2.13 9.46
N GLY A 24 -14.55 0.81 9.51
CA GLY A 24 -15.64 -0.16 9.66
C GLY A 24 -15.14 -1.58 9.96
N PRO A 25 -14.92 -2.44 8.94
CA PRO A 25 -14.46 -3.81 9.16
C PRO A 25 -13.11 -3.87 9.90
N LEU A 26 -12.91 -4.83 10.78
CA LEU A 26 -11.62 -5.08 11.41
C LEU A 26 -10.95 -6.27 10.73
N ILE A 27 -9.76 -6.05 10.21
CA ILE A 27 -8.96 -7.09 9.55
C ILE A 27 -7.67 -7.37 10.29
N ARG A 28 -7.26 -8.63 10.29
CA ARG A 28 -5.93 -9.09 10.70
C ARG A 28 -5.34 -9.92 9.56
N PRO A 29 -4.49 -9.31 8.73
CA PRO A 29 -3.85 -9.99 7.61
C PRO A 29 -2.67 -10.84 8.08
N ASN A 30 -2.39 -11.90 7.34
CA ASN A 30 -1.22 -12.75 7.51
C ASN A 30 -0.88 -13.34 6.14
N VAL A 31 0.29 -13.01 5.57
CA VAL A 31 0.73 -13.56 4.29
C VAL A 31 1.96 -14.41 4.57
N ASP A 32 1.87 -15.71 4.32
CA ASP A 32 2.93 -16.68 4.64
C ASP A 32 3.55 -16.48 6.04
N GLY A 33 2.71 -16.23 7.06
CA GLY A 33 3.14 -15.99 8.43
C GLY A 33 3.50 -14.54 8.77
N HIS A 34 3.54 -13.63 7.79
CA HIS A 34 4.06 -12.27 7.97
C HIS A 34 2.97 -11.17 8.01
N PRO A 35 3.15 -10.12 8.82
CA PRO A 35 2.28 -8.95 8.85
C PRO A 35 2.59 -7.99 7.67
N PRO A 36 1.73 -6.97 7.43
CA PRO A 36 1.97 -5.94 6.43
C PRO A 36 3.30 -5.21 6.68
N GLY A 37 3.87 -4.68 5.60
CA GLY A 37 5.19 -4.06 5.58
C GLY A 37 6.36 -5.06 5.45
N HIS A 38 6.09 -6.37 5.47
CA HIS A 38 7.09 -7.37 5.15
C HIS A 38 7.48 -7.32 3.66
N THR A 39 8.76 -7.64 3.39
CA THR A 39 9.32 -7.75 2.04
C THR A 39 9.68 -9.19 1.76
N PHE A 40 8.95 -9.81 0.83
CA PHE A 40 9.25 -11.14 0.32
C PHE A 40 10.31 -11.06 -0.78
N HIS A 41 11.16 -12.08 -0.86
CA HIS A 41 12.26 -12.11 -1.82
C HIS A 41 12.12 -13.33 -2.74
N GLY A 42 12.34 -13.14 -4.04
CA GLY A 42 12.30 -14.20 -5.05
C GLY A 42 13.51 -14.17 -5.98
N SER A 43 13.76 -15.30 -6.65
CA SER A 43 14.82 -15.45 -7.64
C SER A 43 14.37 -14.96 -9.02
N ALA A 44 15.29 -14.37 -9.79
CA ALA A 44 14.99 -14.00 -11.17
C ALA A 44 14.63 -15.22 -12.02
N GLY A 45 13.51 -15.17 -12.74
CA GLY A 45 13.05 -16.24 -13.62
C GLY A 45 12.20 -17.32 -12.94
N GLU A 46 11.97 -17.23 -11.63
CA GLU A 46 11.10 -18.13 -10.88
C GLU A 46 9.92 -17.34 -10.29
N PRO A 47 8.66 -17.71 -10.61
CA PRO A 47 7.50 -17.06 -10.02
C PRO A 47 7.46 -17.29 -8.51
N LEU A 48 7.24 -16.21 -7.75
CA LEU A 48 6.98 -16.28 -6.32
C LEU A 48 5.48 -16.35 -6.08
N GLU A 49 5.01 -17.42 -5.44
CA GLU A 49 3.62 -17.57 -5.03
C GLU A 49 3.47 -17.29 -3.54
N LEU A 50 2.50 -16.44 -3.18
CA LEU A 50 2.23 -16.06 -1.79
C LEU A 50 0.83 -16.52 -1.36
N GLU A 51 0.71 -17.11 -0.18
CA GLU A 51 -0.59 -17.44 0.42
C GLU A 51 -1.10 -16.25 1.24
N VAL A 52 -2.15 -15.62 0.74
CA VAL A 52 -2.78 -14.48 1.41
C VAL A 52 -3.84 -14.98 2.40
N GLY A 53 -3.55 -14.80 3.68
CA GLY A 53 -4.49 -15.03 4.78
C GLY A 53 -5.09 -13.74 5.32
N LEU A 54 -6.38 -13.78 5.66
CA LEU A 54 -7.09 -12.66 6.26
C LEU A 54 -8.11 -13.14 7.30
N THR A 55 -7.95 -12.69 8.54
CA THR A 55 -9.03 -12.79 9.53
C THR A 55 -9.84 -11.50 9.52
N LEU A 56 -11.16 -11.62 9.56
CA LEU A 56 -12.08 -10.50 9.40
C LEU A 56 -13.20 -10.56 10.44
N THR A 57 -13.53 -9.41 11.02
CA THR A 57 -14.69 -9.23 11.90
C THR A 57 -15.35 -7.90 11.58
N THR A 58 -16.68 -7.87 11.56
CA THR A 58 -17.44 -6.68 11.13
C THR A 58 -18.77 -6.59 11.86
N ARG A 59 -19.32 -5.38 11.93
CA ARG A 59 -20.72 -5.14 12.31
C ARG A 59 -21.62 -4.87 11.10
N ASP A 60 -21.02 -4.40 10.00
CA ASP A 60 -21.72 -4.07 8.76
C ASP A 60 -21.73 -5.28 7.83
N ALA A 61 -22.72 -5.34 6.92
CA ALA A 61 -22.67 -6.23 5.78
C ALA A 61 -21.44 -5.91 4.92
N LEU A 62 -20.85 -6.93 4.30
CA LEU A 62 -19.64 -6.78 3.50
C LEU A 62 -19.92 -7.08 2.05
N ARG A 63 -19.26 -6.32 1.17
CA ARG A 63 -19.43 -6.42 -0.27
C ARG A 63 -18.33 -7.25 -0.89
N TYR A 64 -17.08 -6.78 -0.79
CA TYR A 64 -15.94 -7.39 -1.46
C TYR A 64 -14.74 -7.51 -0.53
N VAL A 65 -13.94 -8.57 -0.73
CA VAL A 65 -12.54 -8.60 -0.35
C VAL A 65 -11.70 -8.55 -1.61
N GLU A 66 -10.71 -7.67 -1.62
CA GLU A 66 -9.90 -7.38 -2.79
C GLU A 66 -8.41 -7.46 -2.47
N ILE A 67 -7.64 -7.94 -3.44
CA ILE A 67 -6.19 -7.83 -3.46
C ILE A 67 -5.83 -6.82 -4.55
N VAL A 68 -5.13 -5.76 -4.15
CA VAL A 68 -4.58 -4.76 -5.06
C VAL A 68 -3.11 -5.06 -5.23
N LYS A 69 -2.65 -5.30 -6.45
CA LYS A 69 -1.24 -5.52 -6.81
C LYS A 69 -0.80 -4.42 -7.77
N ASN A 70 0.27 -3.70 -7.43
CA ASN A 70 0.83 -2.62 -8.24
C ASN A 70 -0.24 -1.61 -8.74
N GLY A 71 -1.14 -1.19 -7.85
CA GLY A 71 -2.23 -0.24 -8.15
C GLY A 71 -3.47 -0.82 -8.84
N LYS A 72 -3.48 -2.10 -9.21
CA LYS A 72 -4.61 -2.76 -9.91
C LYS A 72 -5.28 -3.80 -9.03
N VAL A 73 -6.60 -3.86 -9.03
CA VAL A 73 -7.35 -4.94 -8.36
C VAL A 73 -7.17 -6.22 -9.17
N VAL A 74 -6.44 -7.19 -8.60
CA VAL A 74 -6.15 -8.48 -9.24
C VAL A 74 -7.05 -9.60 -8.74
N VAL A 75 -7.62 -9.42 -7.54
CA VAL A 75 -8.66 -10.29 -6.99
C VAL A 75 -9.78 -9.40 -6.44
N SER A 76 -11.03 -9.72 -6.77
CA SER A 76 -12.21 -9.11 -6.19
C SER A 76 -13.27 -10.19 -5.99
N GLU A 77 -13.42 -10.65 -4.75
CA GLU A 77 -14.39 -11.69 -4.40
C GLU A 77 -15.47 -11.11 -3.51
N ARG A 78 -16.72 -11.53 -3.73
CA ARG A 78 -17.78 -11.25 -2.77
C ARG A 78 -17.49 -12.00 -1.47
N VAL A 79 -17.75 -11.35 -0.33
CA VAL A 79 -17.38 -11.91 0.98
C VAL A 79 -18.12 -13.21 1.30
N ASP A 80 -19.37 -13.36 0.84
CA ASP A 80 -20.16 -14.59 0.98
C ASP A 80 -19.53 -15.77 0.24
N GLU A 81 -19.03 -15.57 -0.98
CA GLU A 81 -18.33 -16.60 -1.75
C GLU A 81 -16.93 -16.90 -1.20
N TRP A 82 -16.20 -15.86 -0.79
CA TRP A 82 -14.88 -16.03 -0.16
C TRP A 82 -14.97 -16.81 1.17
N ALA A 83 -16.01 -16.56 1.96
CA ALA A 83 -16.28 -17.31 3.19
C ALA A 83 -16.57 -18.80 2.91
N LYS A 84 -17.29 -19.14 1.83
CA LYS A 84 -17.50 -20.54 1.41
C LYS A 84 -16.21 -21.25 1.01
N LYS A 85 -15.19 -20.51 0.57
CA LYS A 85 -13.83 -21.00 0.32
C LYS A 85 -12.96 -21.01 1.60
N ASN A 86 -13.59 -20.96 2.77
CA ASN A 86 -12.93 -20.96 4.06
C ASN A 86 -11.95 -19.77 4.23
N GLY A 87 -12.26 -18.63 3.60
CA GLY A 87 -11.46 -17.41 3.68
C GLY A 87 -10.14 -17.46 2.92
N ARG A 88 -10.02 -18.32 1.89
CA ARG A 88 -8.79 -18.49 1.11
C ARG A 88 -8.87 -17.79 -0.24
N PHE A 89 -7.80 -17.11 -0.60
CA PHE A 89 -7.57 -16.62 -1.96
C PHE A 89 -6.83 -17.67 -2.79
N PRO A 90 -6.93 -17.62 -4.12
CA PRO A 90 -5.92 -18.23 -4.97
C PRO A 90 -4.52 -17.69 -4.62
N PRO A 91 -3.45 -18.47 -4.82
CA PRO A 91 -2.08 -17.99 -4.63
C PRO A 91 -1.83 -16.70 -5.42
N LEU A 92 -1.19 -15.73 -4.79
CA LEU A 92 -0.83 -14.47 -5.44
C LEU A 92 0.57 -14.59 -6.04
N THR A 93 0.65 -14.68 -7.36
CA THR A 93 1.91 -14.86 -8.09
C THR A 93 2.60 -13.53 -8.39
N PHE A 94 3.93 -13.48 -8.25
CA PHE A 94 4.81 -12.40 -8.69
C PHE A 94 5.92 -12.93 -9.59
N ASP A 95 5.99 -12.41 -10.82
CA ASP A 95 7.07 -12.68 -11.77
C ASP A 95 8.12 -11.55 -11.79
N GLU A 96 7.79 -10.41 -11.19
CA GLU A 96 8.62 -9.22 -11.08
C GLU A 96 8.40 -8.54 -9.73
N SER A 97 9.35 -7.70 -9.32
CA SER A 97 9.25 -6.90 -8.10
C SER A 97 7.99 -6.02 -8.10
N GLY A 98 7.46 -5.75 -6.91
CA GLY A 98 6.26 -4.96 -6.75
C GLY A 98 5.73 -4.93 -5.33
N TRP A 99 4.45 -4.64 -5.21
CA TRP A 99 3.77 -4.59 -3.92
C TRP A 99 2.31 -4.99 -4.08
N PHE A 100 1.70 -5.38 -2.97
CA PHE A 100 0.27 -5.59 -2.90
C PHE A 100 -0.30 -5.19 -1.54
N LEU A 101 -1.61 -5.01 -1.47
CA LEU A 101 -2.35 -4.84 -0.22
C LEU A 101 -3.68 -5.58 -0.30
N VAL A 102 -4.28 -5.83 0.86
CA VAL A 102 -5.60 -6.44 0.97
C VAL A 102 -6.57 -5.39 1.50
N ARG A 103 -7.74 -5.27 0.88
CA ARG A 103 -8.82 -4.40 1.38
C ARG A 103 -10.17 -5.08 1.41
N VAL A 104 -10.99 -4.72 2.38
CA VAL A 104 -12.35 -5.20 2.56
C VAL A 104 -13.30 -4.02 2.49
N ILE A 105 -14.31 -4.11 1.64
CA ILE A 105 -15.29 -3.04 1.41
C ILE A 105 -16.61 -3.45 2.04
N ALA A 106 -17.18 -2.59 2.88
CA ALA A 106 -18.50 -2.79 3.46
C ALA A 106 -19.62 -2.41 2.47
N ASP A 107 -20.77 -3.06 2.61
CA ASP A 107 -21.97 -2.78 1.83
C ASP A 107 -22.89 -1.85 2.63
N VAL A 108 -22.56 -0.55 2.63
CA VAL A 108 -23.28 0.49 3.37
C VAL A 108 -23.66 1.62 2.43
N ASP A 109 -24.97 1.86 2.26
CA ASP A 109 -25.49 2.77 1.23
C ASP A 109 -25.08 4.24 1.42
N LYS A 110 -24.95 4.69 2.67
CA LYS A 110 -24.80 6.12 2.99
C LYS A 110 -23.36 6.58 3.14
N THR A 111 -22.42 5.67 3.35
CA THR A 111 -21.01 6.01 3.62
C THR A 111 -20.09 4.94 3.06
N PHE A 112 -18.96 5.35 2.49
CA PHE A 112 -17.91 4.40 2.11
C PHE A 112 -17.14 3.92 3.34
N ARG A 113 -17.30 2.64 3.68
CA ARG A 113 -16.58 2.00 4.78
C ARG A 113 -15.71 0.87 4.27
N PHE A 114 -14.47 0.84 4.73
CA PHE A 114 -13.52 -0.17 4.32
C PHE A 114 -12.44 -0.39 5.39
N ALA A 115 -11.70 -1.47 5.20
CA ALA A 115 -10.42 -1.70 5.85
C ALA A 115 -9.37 -1.97 4.77
N SER A 116 -8.14 -1.50 4.97
CA SER A 116 -7.00 -1.78 4.11
C SER A 116 -5.78 -2.06 4.94
N THR A 117 -4.96 -3.01 4.51
CA THR A 117 -3.62 -3.20 5.05
C THR A 117 -2.69 -2.09 4.57
N GLY A 118 -1.57 -1.90 5.26
CA GLY A 118 -0.36 -1.38 4.63
C GLY A 118 0.10 -2.31 3.50
N PRO A 119 1.00 -1.85 2.62
CA PRO A 119 1.54 -2.68 1.55
C PRO A 119 2.42 -3.79 2.11
N TYR A 120 2.39 -4.93 1.43
CA TYR A 120 3.44 -5.93 1.42
C TYR A 120 4.31 -5.69 0.18
N TYR A 121 5.60 -5.98 0.28
CA TYR A 121 6.57 -5.76 -0.80
C TYR A 121 7.11 -7.09 -1.31
N VAL A 122 7.49 -7.11 -2.58
CA VAL A 122 8.11 -8.25 -3.24
C VAL A 122 9.30 -7.74 -4.04
N GLU A 123 10.47 -8.31 -3.79
CA GLU A 123 11.72 -8.02 -4.50
C GLU A 123 12.19 -9.27 -5.24
N ILE A 124 12.36 -9.18 -6.56
CA ILE A 124 12.77 -10.30 -7.42
C ILE A 124 14.04 -9.93 -8.19
N GLY A 125 15.08 -10.75 -8.02
CA GLY A 125 16.36 -10.60 -8.73
C GLY A 125 17.12 -9.32 -8.35
N ASP A 126 17.94 -8.82 -9.29
CA ASP A 126 18.89 -7.71 -9.05
C ASP A 126 18.26 -6.31 -9.14
N LYS A 127 16.96 -6.22 -9.48
CA LYS A 127 16.19 -4.97 -9.53
C LYS A 127 15.08 -5.02 -8.48
N PRO A 128 15.40 -4.79 -7.20
CA PRO A 128 14.45 -4.98 -6.11
C PRO A 128 13.29 -3.97 -6.15
N GLU A 129 13.52 -2.74 -6.60
CA GLU A 129 12.49 -1.71 -6.59
C GLU A 129 11.61 -1.76 -7.85
N ARG A 130 10.28 -1.72 -7.68
CA ARG A 130 9.35 -1.34 -8.75
C ARG A 130 9.02 0.15 -8.66
N ILE A 131 9.30 0.88 -9.74
CA ILE A 131 9.03 2.32 -9.83
C ILE A 131 8.11 2.57 -11.02
N SER A 132 6.85 2.87 -10.76
CA SER A 132 5.85 3.21 -11.78
C SER A 132 6.05 4.64 -12.28
N ARG A 133 6.16 4.77 -13.60
CA ARG A 133 6.27 6.03 -14.33
C ARG A 133 5.01 6.87 -14.13
N GLU A 134 3.83 6.27 -14.27
CA GLU A 134 2.54 6.94 -14.08
C GLU A 134 2.43 7.50 -12.66
N SER A 135 2.81 6.71 -11.65
CA SER A 135 2.76 7.15 -10.25
C SER A 135 3.75 8.28 -9.96
N ALA A 136 4.99 8.17 -10.45
CA ALA A 136 6.00 9.22 -10.26
C ALA A 136 5.61 10.52 -10.97
N GLN A 137 5.09 10.43 -12.21
CA GLN A 137 4.59 11.58 -12.96
C GLN A 137 3.41 12.23 -12.24
N PHE A 138 2.46 11.45 -11.74
CA PHE A 138 1.32 11.98 -10.99
C PHE A 138 1.75 12.82 -9.80
N PHE A 139 2.71 12.34 -8.99
CA PHE A 139 3.19 13.11 -7.83
C PHE A 139 3.99 14.33 -8.23
N LEU A 140 4.75 14.28 -9.33
CA LEU A 140 5.46 15.43 -9.86
C LEU A 140 4.48 16.52 -10.32
N ASP A 141 3.47 16.15 -11.12
CA ASP A 141 2.42 17.06 -11.59
C ASP A 141 1.64 17.66 -10.41
N TRP A 142 1.34 16.84 -9.39
CA TRP A 142 0.65 17.28 -8.19
C TRP A 142 1.48 18.29 -7.38
N ILE A 143 2.79 18.08 -7.26
CA ILE A 143 3.68 19.04 -6.60
C ILE A 143 3.70 20.36 -7.36
N ASP A 144 3.83 20.32 -8.67
CA ASP A 144 3.87 21.53 -9.49
C ASP A 144 2.54 22.29 -9.43
N GLU A 145 1.40 21.57 -9.47
CA GLU A 145 0.08 22.17 -9.25
C GLU A 145 0.00 22.86 -7.88
N ARG A 146 0.39 22.16 -6.80
CA ARG A 146 0.30 22.68 -5.43
C ARG A 146 1.24 23.85 -5.19
N ALA A 147 2.42 23.84 -5.80
CA ALA A 147 3.37 24.94 -5.72
C ALA A 147 2.75 26.25 -6.20
N THR A 148 1.93 26.23 -7.26
CA THR A 148 1.26 27.45 -7.76
C THR A 148 0.22 28.05 -6.81
N MET A 149 -0.28 27.24 -5.86
CA MET A 149 -1.29 27.66 -4.89
C MET A 149 -0.68 28.28 -3.63
N ILE A 150 0.63 28.13 -3.41
CA ILE A 150 1.33 28.67 -2.25
C ILE A 150 1.54 30.17 -2.47
N LYS A 151 0.88 30.98 -1.64
CA LYS A 151 1.02 32.44 -1.61
C LYS A 151 1.14 32.85 -0.16
N LEU A 152 2.33 33.28 0.24
CA LEU A 152 2.59 33.77 1.58
C LEU A 152 3.06 35.22 1.47
N ASP A 153 2.53 36.10 2.32
CA ASP A 153 2.88 37.52 2.31
C ASP A 153 4.31 37.75 2.81
N ASP A 154 4.80 36.86 3.68
CA ASP A 154 6.16 36.86 4.21
C ASP A 154 7.11 36.16 3.23
N VAL A 155 8.09 36.91 2.74
CA VAL A 155 9.05 36.44 1.73
C VAL A 155 9.97 35.35 2.27
N ASP A 156 10.36 35.42 3.53
CA ASP A 156 11.26 34.44 4.14
C ASP A 156 10.54 33.11 4.37
N GLN A 157 9.30 33.17 4.86
CA GLN A 157 8.44 31.97 4.98
C GLN A 157 8.11 31.37 3.62
N GLN A 158 7.85 32.20 2.60
CA GLN A 158 7.64 31.70 1.25
C GLN A 158 8.88 30.99 0.73
N ALA A 159 10.07 31.56 0.92
CA ALA A 159 11.32 30.94 0.52
C ALA A 159 11.56 29.61 1.24
N GLU A 160 11.31 29.54 2.56
CA GLU A 160 11.44 28.32 3.36
C GLU A 160 10.51 27.20 2.85
N VAL A 161 9.23 27.50 2.63
CA VAL A 161 8.26 26.52 2.11
C VAL A 161 8.66 26.04 0.71
N MET A 162 9.13 26.94 -0.15
CA MET A 162 9.53 26.57 -1.50
C MET A 162 10.75 25.65 -1.54
N GLN A 163 11.65 25.68 -0.54
CA GLN A 163 12.75 24.71 -0.44
C GLN A 163 12.24 23.27 -0.29
N HIS A 164 11.17 23.07 0.48
CA HIS A 164 10.56 21.74 0.63
C HIS A 164 9.88 21.27 -0.66
N ILE A 165 9.24 22.19 -1.39
CA ILE A 165 8.65 21.91 -2.70
C ILE A 165 9.71 21.51 -3.71
N ASP A 166 10.84 22.24 -3.78
CA ASP A 166 11.93 21.95 -4.70
C ASP A 166 12.60 20.61 -4.38
N ALA A 167 12.82 20.31 -3.10
CA ALA A 167 13.34 19.02 -2.66
C ALA A 167 12.39 17.86 -3.04
N ALA A 168 11.09 18.04 -2.85
CA ALA A 168 10.10 17.04 -3.25
C ALA A 168 10.06 16.87 -4.78
N ARG A 169 10.13 17.97 -5.55
CA ARG A 169 10.19 17.94 -7.01
C ARG A 169 11.41 17.14 -7.49
N GLN A 170 12.59 17.43 -6.94
CA GLN A 170 13.82 16.72 -7.30
C GLN A 170 13.72 15.22 -6.99
N PHE A 171 13.14 14.86 -5.84
CA PHE A 171 12.91 13.46 -5.48
C PHE A 171 12.03 12.72 -6.50
N TRP A 172 10.89 13.29 -6.89
CA TRP A 172 10.00 12.63 -7.85
C TRP A 172 10.53 12.65 -9.28
N GLN A 173 11.33 13.65 -9.66
CA GLN A 173 12.07 13.65 -10.93
C GLN A 173 13.08 12.50 -10.99
N ASP A 174 13.90 12.28 -9.94
CA ASP A 174 14.81 11.12 -9.86
C ASP A 174 14.04 9.79 -9.98
N ARG A 175 12.92 9.66 -9.27
CA ARG A 175 12.06 8.47 -9.36
C ARG A 175 11.54 8.27 -10.80
N LEU A 176 11.10 9.33 -11.47
CA LEU A 176 10.58 9.27 -12.83
C LEU A 176 11.66 8.86 -13.86
N GLU A 177 12.90 9.34 -13.70
CA GLU A 177 14.04 8.96 -14.53
C GLU A 177 14.41 7.49 -14.33
N ARG A 178 14.31 6.98 -13.10
CA ARG A 178 14.58 5.59 -12.72
C ARG A 178 13.39 4.65 -12.93
N ALA A 179 12.25 5.16 -13.41
CA ALA A 179 11.04 4.39 -13.58
C ALA A 179 11.27 3.16 -14.48
N ASN A 180 10.85 2.00 -13.98
CA ASN A 180 11.06 0.70 -14.62
C ASN A 180 9.75 -0.05 -14.87
N ALA A 181 8.63 0.61 -14.61
CA ALA A 181 7.28 0.16 -14.84
C ALA A 181 6.45 1.32 -15.39
N GLU A 182 5.39 1.01 -16.13
CA GLU A 182 4.32 1.97 -16.40
C GLU A 182 3.57 2.28 -15.09
#